data_AF-A0A957XZ67-F1
#
_entry.id   AF-A0A957XZ67-F1
#
_cell.length_a   1.000
_cell.length_b   1.000
_cell.length_c   1.000
_cell.angle_alpha   90.00
_cell.angle_beta   90.00
_cell.angle_gamma   90.00
#
_symmetry.space_group_name_H-M   'P 1'
#
loop_
_entity.id
_entity.type
_entity.pdbx_description
1 polymer ?
#
loop_
_entity_poly.entity_id
_entity_poly.type
_entity_poly.pdbx_seq_one_letter_code
_entity_poly.pdbx_strand_id
1 'polypeptide(L)'
;AEQALWLRYALNNNWGASTVVKMAGSGVSYGATIPAQTAGTLVTYYVFTSGDVASIAGSDADLMSISYDTNGGSNYSYTVAAASSSIVPVDAKALWLDTDTIAWNGVAGASYKLLYDPDGGMTDAAEATACTFPAPAAPCYVSLTASGTVSGYDKNPNATGLTQLLTGLSADNAKFLLTGELVVTSYDGADARLDATRVQIQSVLDDLYVDNGTADNATLGVTYSGG
;
A
#
# COMPACT_ATOMS: atom_id res chain seq x y z
N ALA A 1 -38.15 -8.17 -33.41
CA ALA A 1 -36.78 -7.63 -33.30
C ALA A 1 -35.95 -8.75 -32.72
N GLU A 2 -34.88 -9.22 -33.35
CA GLU A 2 -34.43 -10.58 -33.01
C GLU A 2 -32.95 -10.73 -32.72
N GLN A 3 -32.34 -9.75 -32.04
CA GLN A 3 -31.24 -9.99 -31.10
C GLN A 3 -30.80 -8.73 -30.38
N ALA A 4 -30.29 -8.90 -29.16
CA ALA A 4 -29.63 -7.89 -28.35
C ALA A 4 -28.33 -8.46 -27.76
N LEU A 5 -27.40 -7.57 -27.40
CA LEU A 5 -26.17 -7.89 -26.68
C LEU A 5 -26.41 -7.74 -25.17
N TRP A 6 -25.80 -8.64 -24.41
CA TRP A 6 -25.97 -8.75 -22.97
C TRP A 6 -24.61 -8.99 -22.32
N LEU A 7 -24.38 -8.35 -21.18
CA LEU A 7 -23.23 -8.59 -20.32
C LEU A 7 -23.68 -9.46 -19.14
N ARG A 8 -23.00 -10.58 -18.89
CA ARG A 8 -23.15 -11.32 -17.63
C ARG A 8 -21.90 -11.14 -16.80
N TYR A 9 -22.06 -10.82 -15.51
CA TYR A 9 -20.94 -10.75 -14.57
C TYR A 9 -21.25 -11.49 -13.27
N ALA A 10 -20.19 -11.99 -12.64
CA ALA A 10 -20.21 -12.65 -11.36
C ALA A 10 -19.18 -12.01 -10.43
N LEU A 11 -19.51 -11.96 -9.15
CA LEU A 11 -18.61 -11.48 -8.09
C LEU A 11 -17.97 -12.69 -7.42
N ASN A 12 -16.66 -12.65 -7.21
CA ASN A 12 -15.88 -13.71 -6.56
C ASN A 12 -16.17 -15.10 -7.16
N ASN A 13 -16.30 -15.16 -8.50
CA ASN A 13 -16.65 -16.36 -9.28
C ASN A 13 -17.98 -17.03 -8.90
N ASN A 14 -18.90 -16.34 -8.21
CA ASN A 14 -20.23 -16.87 -7.90
C ASN A 14 -21.20 -16.69 -9.09
N TRP A 15 -21.11 -17.58 -10.09
CA TRP A 15 -21.99 -17.55 -11.27
C TRP A 15 -23.44 -17.91 -10.96
N GLY A 16 -23.71 -18.65 -9.87
CA GLY A 16 -25.07 -18.97 -9.42
C GLY A 16 -25.87 -17.74 -8.97
N ALA A 17 -25.18 -16.68 -8.58
CA ALA A 17 -25.77 -15.37 -8.25
C ALA A 17 -25.32 -14.26 -9.23
N SER A 18 -25.00 -14.65 -10.48
CA SER A 18 -24.59 -13.70 -11.51
C SER A 18 -25.69 -12.71 -11.88
N THR A 19 -25.27 -11.57 -12.41
CA THR A 19 -26.18 -10.53 -12.91
C THR A 19 -26.02 -10.40 -14.42
N VAL A 20 -27.14 -10.19 -15.12
CA VAL A 20 -27.17 -9.95 -16.57
C VAL A 20 -27.67 -8.54 -16.83
N VAL A 21 -26.97 -7.80 -17.67
CA VAL A 21 -27.25 -6.42 -18.03
C VAL A 21 -27.42 -6.33 -19.54
N LYS A 22 -28.53 -5.77 -20.00
CA LYS A 22 -28.73 -5.48 -21.42
C LYS A 22 -27.76 -4.40 -21.85
N MET A 23 -26.99 -4.63 -22.91
CA MET A 23 -26.08 -3.65 -23.45
C MET A 23 -26.84 -2.65 -24.33
N ALA A 24 -26.46 -1.38 -24.24
CA ALA A 24 -26.99 -0.30 -25.07
C ALA A 24 -25.91 0.19 -26.02
N GLY A 25 -26.29 0.55 -27.25
CA GLY A 25 -25.33 0.90 -28.28
C GLY A 25 -25.96 1.03 -29.66
N SER A 26 -25.10 1.26 -30.66
CA SER A 26 -25.50 1.28 -32.07
C SER A 26 -24.34 0.90 -32.99
N GLY A 27 -24.65 0.39 -34.17
CA GLY A 27 -23.65 -0.05 -35.14
C GLY A 27 -22.77 -1.16 -34.57
N VAL A 28 -21.48 -0.86 -34.37
CA VAL A 28 -20.47 -1.78 -33.84
C VAL A 28 -20.02 -1.43 -32.42
N SER A 29 -20.73 -0.54 -31.72
CA SER A 29 -20.35 -0.04 -30.40
C SER A 29 -21.50 -0.21 -29.41
N TYR A 30 -21.29 -1.09 -28.43
CA TYR A 30 -22.23 -1.39 -27.35
C TYR A 30 -21.50 -1.35 -26.01
N GLY A 31 -22.22 -0.96 -24.95
CA GLY A 31 -21.70 -0.92 -23.60
C GLY A 31 -22.74 -1.30 -22.55
N ALA A 32 -22.25 -1.71 -21.38
CA ALA A 32 -23.01 -1.89 -20.16
C ALA A 32 -22.16 -1.45 -18.98
N THR A 33 -22.80 -1.04 -17.88
CA THR A 33 -22.13 -0.63 -16.66
C THR A 33 -22.29 -1.72 -15.59
N ILE A 34 -21.17 -2.21 -15.07
CA ILE A 34 -21.15 -2.98 -13.84
C ILE A 34 -21.18 -1.98 -12.67
N PRO A 35 -22.16 -2.08 -11.74
CA PRO A 35 -22.20 -1.19 -10.57
C PRO A 35 -20.91 -1.29 -9.74
N ALA A 36 -20.59 -0.23 -9.00
CA ALA A 36 -19.45 -0.21 -8.10
C ALA A 36 -19.51 -1.39 -7.11
N GLN A 37 -18.38 -2.05 -6.92
CA GLN A 37 -18.23 -3.17 -5.98
C GLN A 37 -17.32 -2.78 -4.83
N THR A 38 -17.35 -3.57 -3.75
CA THR A 38 -16.42 -3.41 -2.64
C THR A 38 -14.98 -3.70 -3.08
N ALA A 39 -14.01 -3.00 -2.48
CA ALA A 39 -12.59 -3.27 -2.70
C ALA A 39 -12.25 -4.74 -2.44
N GLY A 40 -11.34 -5.30 -3.23
CA GLY A 40 -10.95 -6.71 -3.19
C GLY A 40 -11.91 -7.67 -3.90
N THR A 41 -13.06 -7.20 -4.39
CA THR A 41 -14.00 -8.04 -5.15
C THR A 41 -13.41 -8.40 -6.51
N LEU A 42 -13.32 -9.70 -6.81
CA LEU A 42 -13.03 -10.18 -8.15
C LEU A 42 -14.32 -10.09 -8.98
N VAL A 43 -14.30 -9.27 -10.03
CA VAL A 43 -15.38 -9.21 -11.02
C VAL A 43 -14.96 -10.01 -12.23
N THR A 44 -15.72 -11.04 -12.57
CA THR A 44 -15.52 -11.86 -13.77
C THR A 44 -16.72 -11.69 -14.68
N TYR A 45 -16.53 -11.44 -15.97
CA TYR A 45 -17.62 -11.14 -16.90
C TYR A 45 -17.37 -11.64 -18.32
N TYR A 46 -18.45 -11.77 -19.08
CA TYR A 46 -18.43 -12.03 -20.52
C TYR A 46 -19.65 -11.37 -21.18
N VAL A 47 -19.58 -11.24 -22.51
CA VAL A 47 -20.68 -10.70 -23.32
C VAL A 47 -21.29 -11.82 -24.14
N PHE A 48 -22.60 -11.77 -24.35
CA PHE A 48 -23.32 -12.75 -25.16
C PHE A 48 -24.48 -12.13 -25.93
N THR A 49 -24.93 -12.79 -27.00
CA THR A 49 -26.13 -12.42 -27.76
C THR A 49 -27.31 -13.27 -27.30
N SER A 50 -28.49 -12.65 -27.27
CA SER A 50 -29.77 -13.31 -26.98
C SER A 50 -30.92 -12.56 -27.65
N GLY A 51 -32.15 -13.04 -27.47
CA GLY A 51 -33.36 -12.34 -27.92
C GLY A 51 -33.46 -10.92 -27.33
N ASP A 52 -34.14 -10.04 -28.06
CA ASP A 52 -34.38 -8.65 -27.64
C ASP A 52 -35.55 -8.60 -26.63
N VAL A 53 -35.28 -9.04 -25.41
CA VAL A 53 -36.24 -9.07 -24.30
C VAL A 53 -35.96 -7.98 -23.26
N ALA A 54 -36.86 -7.81 -22.29
CA ALA A 54 -36.72 -6.79 -21.26
C ALA A 54 -35.58 -7.12 -20.26
N SER A 55 -35.46 -8.39 -19.86
CA SER A 55 -34.46 -8.85 -18.89
C SER A 55 -34.20 -10.35 -19.05
N ILE A 56 -33.02 -10.80 -18.62
CA ILE A 56 -32.63 -12.21 -18.53
C ILE A 56 -32.14 -12.45 -17.09
N ALA A 57 -32.62 -13.50 -16.42
CA ALA A 57 -32.12 -13.83 -15.09
C ALA A 57 -30.70 -14.44 -15.20
N GLY A 58 -29.86 -14.23 -14.18
CA GLY A 58 -28.52 -14.83 -14.14
C GLY A 58 -28.52 -16.35 -14.24
N SER A 59 -29.54 -17.02 -13.69
CA SER A 59 -29.75 -18.48 -13.80
C SER A 59 -30.10 -18.95 -15.21
N ASP A 60 -30.70 -18.08 -16.01
CA ASP A 60 -31.25 -18.43 -17.33
C ASP A 60 -30.30 -18.00 -18.45
N ALA A 61 -29.24 -17.24 -18.13
CA ALA A 61 -28.31 -16.68 -19.10
C ALA A 61 -27.72 -17.75 -20.04
N ASP A 62 -27.38 -18.92 -19.51
CA ASP A 62 -26.81 -20.03 -20.29
C ASP A 62 -27.85 -20.66 -21.23
N LEU A 63 -29.11 -20.75 -20.81
CA LEU A 63 -30.22 -21.23 -21.64
C LEU A 63 -30.58 -20.25 -22.76
N MET A 64 -30.36 -18.96 -22.53
CA MET A 64 -30.72 -17.89 -23.45
C MET A 64 -29.56 -17.43 -24.34
N SER A 65 -28.36 -17.99 -24.17
CA SER A 65 -27.17 -17.60 -24.94
C SER A 65 -27.18 -18.18 -26.36
N ILE A 66 -27.10 -17.32 -27.38
CA ILE A 66 -26.96 -17.71 -28.79
C ILE A 66 -25.50 -17.78 -29.18
N SER A 67 -24.72 -16.76 -28.83
CA SER A 67 -23.26 -16.69 -29.02
C SER A 67 -22.64 -15.89 -27.89
N TYR A 68 -21.39 -16.17 -27.53
CA TYR A 68 -20.71 -15.51 -26.41
C TYR A 68 -19.25 -15.18 -26.75
N ASP A 69 -18.74 -14.14 -26.11
CA ASP A 69 -17.33 -13.77 -26.09
C ASP A 69 -16.80 -13.87 -24.66
N THR A 70 -16.06 -14.95 -24.41
CA THR A 70 -15.54 -15.34 -23.11
C THR A 70 -14.00 -15.24 -23.06
N ASN A 71 -13.38 -14.37 -23.86
CA ASN A 71 -11.91 -14.22 -23.87
C ASN A 71 -11.19 -15.58 -24.03
N GLY A 72 -11.59 -16.37 -25.03
CA GLY A 72 -11.02 -17.71 -25.25
C GLY A 72 -11.35 -18.73 -24.15
N GLY A 73 -12.44 -18.54 -23.40
CA GLY A 73 -12.93 -19.46 -22.37
C GLY A 73 -12.55 -19.08 -20.92
N SER A 74 -11.67 -18.09 -20.73
CA SER A 74 -11.24 -17.65 -19.38
C SER A 74 -12.15 -16.59 -18.76
N ASN A 75 -13.06 -16.01 -19.54
CA ASN A 75 -13.77 -14.76 -19.25
C ASN A 75 -12.83 -13.56 -19.06
N TYR A 76 -13.40 -12.37 -19.11
CA TYR A 76 -12.70 -11.15 -18.71
C TYR A 76 -12.80 -11.00 -17.19
N SER A 77 -11.77 -10.45 -16.55
CA SER A 77 -11.82 -10.19 -15.12
C SER A 77 -11.00 -8.98 -14.70
N TYR A 78 -11.39 -8.39 -13.57
CA TYR A 78 -10.61 -7.39 -12.84
C TYR A 78 -10.91 -7.49 -11.35
N THR A 79 -9.97 -7.09 -10.51
CA THR A 79 -10.18 -6.95 -9.07
C THR A 79 -10.38 -5.48 -8.75
N VAL A 80 -11.42 -5.15 -7.98
CA VAL A 80 -11.65 -3.78 -7.55
C VAL A 80 -10.55 -3.36 -6.58
N ALA A 81 -9.76 -2.36 -6.97
CA ALA A 81 -8.74 -1.78 -6.09
C ALA A 81 -9.39 -1.11 -4.88
N ALA A 82 -8.73 -1.18 -3.73
CA ALA A 82 -9.08 -0.30 -2.62
C ALA A 82 -8.78 1.15 -3.00
N ALA A 83 -9.66 2.07 -2.63
CA ALA A 83 -9.32 3.49 -2.67
C ALA A 83 -8.29 3.71 -1.57
N SER A 84 -7.04 3.99 -1.95
CA SER A 84 -6.01 4.36 -0.99
C SER A 84 -6.28 5.78 -0.48
N SER A 85 -6.29 5.95 0.84
CA SER A 85 -6.40 7.25 1.48
C SER A 85 -5.01 7.79 1.78
N SER A 86 -4.78 9.07 1.46
CA SER A 86 -3.51 9.73 1.78
C SER A 86 -3.33 9.82 3.29
N ILE A 87 -2.14 9.46 3.76
CA ILE A 87 -1.71 9.74 5.12
C ILE A 87 -1.01 11.09 5.08
N VAL A 88 -1.59 12.08 5.74
CA VAL A 88 -0.97 13.40 5.91
C VAL A 88 -0.28 13.40 7.28
N PRO A 89 1.03 13.09 7.36
CA PRO A 89 1.74 13.16 8.63
C PRO A 89 1.76 14.59 9.15
N VAL A 90 1.51 14.76 10.45
CA VAL A 90 1.53 16.05 11.11
C VAL A 90 2.84 16.19 11.88
N ASP A 91 3.55 17.29 11.65
CA ASP A 91 4.86 17.59 12.25
C ASP A 91 5.95 16.53 11.95
N ALA A 92 6.97 16.48 12.82
CA ALA A 92 8.07 15.53 12.79
C ALA A 92 8.47 15.13 14.23
N LYS A 93 7.58 14.44 14.95
CA LYS A 93 7.69 14.10 16.38
C LYS A 93 8.44 12.78 16.64
N ALA A 94 8.84 12.05 15.60
CA ALA A 94 9.67 10.86 15.72
C ALA A 94 11.13 11.19 15.39
N LEU A 95 12.07 10.75 16.22
CA LEU A 95 13.51 10.90 15.98
C LEU A 95 14.13 9.52 15.85
N TRP A 96 14.66 9.18 14.68
CA TRP A 96 15.41 7.95 14.48
C TRP A 96 16.87 8.18 14.90
N LEU A 97 17.22 7.63 16.07
CA LEU A 97 18.44 7.95 16.79
C LEU A 97 19.65 7.14 16.32
N ASP A 98 19.45 5.84 16.15
CA ASP A 98 20.43 4.88 15.64
C ASP A 98 19.70 3.77 14.88
N THR A 99 20.42 2.81 14.32
CA THR A 99 19.85 1.71 13.53
C THR A 99 18.66 1.04 14.22
N ASP A 100 18.70 0.89 15.55
CA ASP A 100 17.73 0.14 16.33
C ASP A 100 16.64 1.00 16.98
N THR A 101 16.87 2.29 17.22
CA THR A 101 16.06 3.09 18.14
C THR A 101 15.40 4.30 17.48
N ILE A 102 14.08 4.40 17.63
CA ILE A 102 13.29 5.60 17.36
C ILE A 102 12.73 6.15 18.68
N ALA A 103 12.96 7.43 18.94
CA ALA A 103 12.30 8.16 20.02
C ALA A 103 10.96 8.73 19.55
N TRP A 104 9.89 8.39 20.26
CA TRP A 104 8.52 8.73 19.89
C TRP A 104 7.90 9.76 20.84
N ASN A 105 7.47 10.90 20.28
CA ASN A 105 6.76 11.97 20.96
C ASN A 105 5.35 12.25 20.38
N GLY A 106 4.70 11.23 19.82
CA GLY A 106 3.31 11.32 19.35
C GLY A 106 2.33 10.63 20.30
N VAL A 107 1.10 10.42 19.82
CA VAL A 107 0.07 9.73 20.61
C VAL A 107 0.48 8.29 20.89
N ALA A 108 0.36 7.85 22.14
CA ALA A 108 0.63 6.47 22.52
C ALA A 108 -0.44 5.53 21.94
N GLY A 109 0.01 4.44 21.33
CA GLY A 109 -0.84 3.37 20.78
C GLY A 109 -0.55 2.01 21.40
N ALA A 110 -1.40 1.04 21.08
CA ALA A 110 -1.21 -0.38 21.36
C ALA A 110 -0.16 -1.01 20.43
N SER A 111 0.00 -0.49 19.21
CA SER A 111 1.02 -0.91 18.25
C SER A 111 1.59 0.28 17.48
N TYR A 112 2.76 0.09 16.89
CA TYR A 112 3.50 1.13 16.17
C TYR A 112 4.09 0.55 14.87
N LYS A 113 4.13 1.37 13.82
CA LYS A 113 4.73 1.00 12.53
C LYS A 113 5.59 2.13 12.00
N LEU A 114 6.75 1.79 11.42
CA LEU A 114 7.49 2.65 10.51
C LEU A 114 7.00 2.35 9.10
N LEU A 115 6.25 3.27 8.52
CA LEU A 115 5.80 3.21 7.14
C LEU A 115 6.90 3.74 6.21
N TYR A 116 7.06 3.07 5.08
CA TYR A 116 7.99 3.40 4.01
C TYR A 116 7.24 3.52 2.70
N ASP A 117 7.55 4.56 1.93
CA ASP A 117 7.14 4.71 0.54
C ASP A 117 8.36 5.08 -0.31
N PRO A 118 8.75 4.24 -1.30
CA PRO A 118 9.93 4.50 -2.12
C PRO A 118 9.79 5.75 -3.00
N ASP A 119 8.57 6.09 -3.42
CA ASP A 119 8.29 7.18 -4.35
C ASP A 119 7.75 8.43 -3.62
N GLY A 120 7.39 8.28 -2.34
CA GLY A 120 6.75 9.30 -1.52
C GLY A 120 5.26 9.46 -1.85
N GLY A 121 4.59 10.32 -1.09
CA GLY A 121 3.13 10.47 -1.20
C GLY A 121 2.39 9.42 -0.38
N MET A 122 2.90 9.15 0.83
CA MET A 122 2.42 8.14 1.77
C MET A 122 0.89 7.97 1.79
N THR A 123 0.45 6.72 1.64
CA THR A 123 -0.97 6.32 1.74
C THR A 123 -1.14 5.14 2.70
N ASP A 124 -2.39 4.82 3.03
CA ASP A 124 -2.77 3.64 3.81
C ASP A 124 -2.34 2.30 3.19
N ALA A 125 -1.95 2.27 1.91
CA ALA A 125 -1.35 1.09 1.29
C ALA A 125 -0.08 0.63 2.05
N ALA A 126 0.70 1.56 2.60
CA ALA A 126 1.88 1.26 3.39
C ALA A 126 1.54 0.54 4.71
N GLU A 127 0.32 0.66 5.22
CA GLU A 127 -0.10 0.06 6.49
C GLU A 127 -0.52 -1.41 6.35
N ALA A 128 -0.77 -1.86 5.11
CA ALA A 128 -1.36 -3.15 4.79
C ALA A 128 -0.33 -4.27 4.61
N THR A 129 0.88 -3.96 4.16
CA THR A 129 1.89 -4.97 3.80
C THR A 129 3.21 -4.74 4.53
N ALA A 130 3.73 -5.77 5.18
CA ALA A 130 5.06 -5.70 5.80
C ALA A 130 6.16 -5.63 4.73
N CYS A 131 7.23 -4.87 5.00
CA CYS A 131 8.35 -4.73 4.08
C CYS A 131 9.06 -6.07 3.84
N THR A 132 9.33 -6.36 2.55
CA THR A 132 10.15 -7.51 2.15
C THR A 132 11.54 -7.01 1.76
N PHE A 133 12.50 -7.25 2.63
CA PHE A 133 13.90 -6.86 2.44
C PHE A 133 14.64 -7.82 1.49
N PRO A 134 15.73 -7.36 0.85
CA PRO A 134 16.48 -6.10 1.10
C PRO A 134 15.96 -4.87 0.35
N ALA A 135 15.02 -5.03 -0.59
CA ALA A 135 14.62 -3.96 -1.50
C ALA A 135 13.10 -3.92 -1.68
N PRO A 136 12.32 -3.44 -0.69
CA PRO A 136 10.89 -3.22 -0.87
C PRO A 136 10.65 -2.22 -2.02
N ALA A 137 9.95 -2.68 -3.06
CA ALA A 137 9.67 -1.90 -4.27
C ALA A 137 8.31 -1.19 -4.25
N ALA A 138 7.57 -1.30 -3.16
CA ALA A 138 6.23 -0.73 -2.99
C ALA A 138 6.06 -0.25 -1.54
N PRO A 139 5.06 0.61 -1.26
CA PRO A 139 4.79 1.08 0.09
C PRO A 139 4.56 -0.08 1.05
N CYS A 140 5.20 -0.03 2.22
CA CYS A 140 5.17 -1.12 3.19
C CYS A 140 5.47 -0.61 4.60
N TYR A 141 5.36 -1.50 5.59
CA TYR A 141 5.70 -1.18 6.98
C TYR A 141 6.72 -2.12 7.63
N VAL A 142 7.41 -1.57 8.61
CA VAL A 142 8.16 -2.31 9.63
C VAL A 142 7.43 -2.16 10.96
N SER A 143 7.15 -3.27 11.65
CA SER A 143 6.58 -3.23 12.99
C SER A 143 7.61 -2.72 13.99
N LEU A 144 7.22 -1.77 14.83
CA LEU A 144 8.08 -1.22 15.88
C LEU A 144 7.67 -1.76 17.24
N THR A 145 8.65 -2.09 18.08
CA THR A 145 8.41 -2.62 19.44
C THR A 145 8.64 -1.54 20.48
N ALA A 146 7.63 -1.19 21.26
CA ALA A 146 7.82 -0.25 22.38
C ALA A 146 8.65 -0.88 23.51
N SER A 147 9.68 -0.17 23.98
CA SER A 147 10.66 -0.65 24.96
C SER A 147 10.95 0.38 26.05
N GLY A 148 9.91 0.90 26.71
CA GLY A 148 10.07 1.87 27.79
C GLY A 148 10.42 3.27 27.27
N THR A 149 11.40 3.93 27.89
CA THR A 149 11.79 5.31 27.57
C THR A 149 13.24 5.43 27.14
N VAL A 150 13.50 6.31 26.18
CA VAL A 150 14.84 6.62 25.68
C VAL A 150 15.71 7.26 26.77
N SER A 151 16.97 6.83 26.83
CA SER A 151 18.03 7.43 27.66
C SER A 151 19.41 7.17 27.04
N GLY A 152 20.43 7.95 27.40
CA GLY A 152 21.82 7.70 26.98
C GLY A 152 22.23 8.26 25.62
N TYR A 153 21.46 9.19 25.04
CA TYR A 153 21.79 9.83 23.76
C TYR A 153 22.26 11.27 23.97
N ASP A 154 23.56 11.45 24.20
CA ASP A 154 24.15 12.77 24.46
C ASP A 154 24.01 13.75 23.29
N LYS A 155 24.02 13.25 22.04
CA LYS A 155 23.77 14.04 20.82
C LYS A 155 22.30 14.48 20.69
N ASN A 156 21.38 13.79 21.37
CA ASN A 156 19.93 14.02 21.30
C ASN A 156 19.31 14.09 22.70
N PRO A 157 19.69 15.07 23.55
CA PRO A 157 19.18 15.16 24.92
C PRO A 157 17.66 15.38 24.96
N ASN A 158 17.11 16.00 23.91
CA ASN A 158 15.68 16.20 23.70
C ASN A 158 14.90 14.89 23.49
N ALA A 159 15.57 13.77 23.22
CA ALA A 159 14.93 12.46 23.11
C ALA A 159 14.74 11.78 24.48
N THR A 160 15.43 12.24 25.53
CA THR A 160 15.40 11.60 26.85
C THR A 160 13.99 11.61 27.44
N GLY A 161 13.53 10.44 27.89
CA GLY A 161 12.21 10.27 28.48
C GLY A 161 11.08 10.07 27.46
N LEU A 162 11.34 10.22 26.15
CA LEU A 162 10.39 9.85 25.11
C LEU A 162 10.20 8.34 25.03
N THR A 163 9.10 7.89 24.44
CA THR A 163 8.85 6.46 24.24
C THR A 163 9.92 5.87 23.32
N GLN A 164 10.55 4.78 23.74
CA GLN A 164 11.52 4.06 22.91
C GLN A 164 10.79 3.07 22.01
N LEU A 165 10.99 3.16 20.70
CA LEU A 165 10.50 2.22 19.71
C LEU A 165 11.70 1.52 19.04
N LEU A 166 11.73 0.19 19.07
CA LEU A 166 12.77 -0.62 18.47
C LEU A 166 12.40 -1.02 17.03
N THR A 167 13.34 -0.87 16.09
CA THR A 167 13.13 -1.15 14.66
C THR A 167 13.35 -2.62 14.30
N GLY A 168 14.34 -3.28 14.91
CA GLY A 168 14.78 -4.63 14.54
C GLY A 168 15.39 -4.74 13.13
N LEU A 169 15.85 -3.61 12.57
CA LEU A 169 16.43 -3.56 11.23
C LEU A 169 17.92 -3.91 11.25
N SER A 170 18.40 -4.52 10.17
CA SER A 170 19.84 -4.51 9.88
C SER A 170 20.26 -3.13 9.36
N ALA A 171 21.55 -2.81 9.46
CA ALA A 171 22.11 -1.57 8.90
C ALA A 171 21.81 -1.40 7.40
N ASP A 172 21.90 -2.47 6.60
CA ASP A 172 21.61 -2.41 5.16
C ASP A 172 20.13 -2.14 4.89
N ASN A 173 19.23 -2.74 5.67
CA ASN A 173 17.80 -2.51 5.55
C ASN A 173 17.43 -1.08 5.95
N ALA A 174 18.03 -0.56 7.03
CA ALA A 174 17.85 0.83 7.46
C ALA A 174 18.34 1.81 6.37
N LYS A 175 19.54 1.58 5.81
CA LYS A 175 20.08 2.37 4.69
C LYS A 175 19.15 2.38 3.48
N PHE A 176 18.52 1.24 3.15
CA PHE A 176 17.56 1.18 2.06
C PHE A 176 16.33 2.04 2.35
N LEU A 177 15.71 1.90 3.53
CA LEU A 177 14.51 2.65 3.89
C LEU A 177 14.74 4.17 3.93
N LEU A 178 15.95 4.61 4.32
CA LEU A 178 16.33 6.03 4.38
C LEU A 178 16.37 6.73 3.00
N THR A 179 16.16 6.00 1.90
CA THR A 179 16.07 6.55 0.55
C THR A 179 14.67 7.03 0.15
N GLY A 180 13.63 6.66 0.90
CA GLY A 180 12.23 7.01 0.62
C GLY A 180 11.57 7.90 1.68
N GLU A 181 10.25 8.07 1.58
CA GLU A 181 9.46 8.76 2.61
C GLU A 181 9.21 7.83 3.80
N LEU A 182 9.40 8.36 5.02
CA LEU A 182 9.22 7.64 6.27
C LEU A 182 8.20 8.33 7.17
N VAL A 183 7.27 7.54 7.70
CA VAL A 183 6.26 8.01 8.66
C VAL A 183 6.15 7.00 9.80
N VAL A 184 6.25 7.47 11.04
CA VAL A 184 5.92 6.62 12.20
C VAL A 184 4.46 6.83 12.55
N THR A 185 3.76 5.71 12.74
CA THR A 185 2.34 5.66 13.07
C THR A 185 2.11 4.88 14.36
N SER A 186 1.06 5.26 15.09
CA SER A 186 0.55 4.53 16.25
C SER A 186 -0.91 4.12 16.02
N TYR A 187 -1.32 2.99 16.59
CA TYR A 187 -2.66 2.44 16.43
C TYR A 187 -3.27 2.06 17.78
N ASP A 188 -4.59 2.08 17.88
CA ASP A 188 -5.30 1.55 19.04
C ASP A 188 -5.39 0.00 19.02
N GLY A 189 -6.08 -0.57 20.01
CA GLY A 189 -6.25 -2.03 20.10
C GLY A 189 -7.18 -2.65 19.04
N ALA A 190 -7.79 -1.83 18.18
CA ALA A 190 -8.62 -2.25 17.05
C ALA A 190 -7.92 -1.99 15.71
N ASP A 191 -6.61 -1.73 15.72
CA ASP A 191 -5.78 -1.37 14.56
C ASP A 191 -6.23 -0.08 13.84
N ALA A 192 -6.95 0.81 14.52
CA ALA A 192 -7.25 2.13 13.99
C ALA A 192 -6.08 3.09 14.26
N ARG A 193 -5.60 3.78 13.21
CA ARG A 193 -4.49 4.75 13.33
C ARG A 193 -4.88 5.92 14.24
N LEU A 194 -4.05 6.19 15.24
CA LEU A 194 -4.20 7.29 16.20
C LEU A 194 -3.39 8.52 15.83
N ASP A 195 -2.17 8.31 15.31
CA ASP A 195 -1.24 9.39 14.96
C ASP A 195 -0.32 8.97 13.81
N ALA A 196 0.16 9.97 13.07
CA ALA A 196 1.11 9.83 11.98
C ALA A 196 2.00 11.07 11.93
N THR A 197 3.31 10.87 11.95
CA THR A 197 4.28 11.96 11.87
C THR A 197 5.49 11.58 11.04
N ARG A 198 6.12 12.58 10.44
CA ARG A 198 7.42 12.41 9.77
C ARG A 198 8.50 12.02 10.77
N VAL A 199 9.57 11.44 10.24
CA VAL A 199 10.75 10.98 10.99
C VAL A 199 11.91 11.94 10.77
N GLN A 200 12.54 12.39 11.86
CA GLN A 200 13.82 13.07 11.84
C GLN A 200 14.93 12.02 11.79
N ILE A 201 15.80 12.07 10.78
CA ILE A 201 16.73 10.97 10.44
C ILE A 201 18.22 11.33 10.59
N GLN A 202 18.54 12.53 11.08
CA GLN A 202 19.91 13.02 11.15
C GLN A 202 20.80 12.10 11.99
N SER A 203 20.32 11.67 13.15
CA SER A 203 21.10 10.83 14.07
C SER A 203 21.34 9.43 13.52
N VAL A 204 20.33 8.78 12.92
CA VAL A 204 20.53 7.47 12.29
C VAL A 204 21.43 7.54 11.05
N LEU A 205 21.45 8.66 10.32
CA LEU A 205 22.43 8.86 9.25
C LEU A 205 23.86 8.95 9.80
N ASP A 206 24.07 9.69 10.90
CA ASP A 206 25.36 9.72 11.57
C ASP A 206 25.74 8.32 12.08
N ASP A 207 24.82 7.60 12.73
CA ASP A 207 25.05 6.22 13.20
C ASP A 207 25.51 5.29 12.07
N LEU A 208 24.80 5.29 10.94
CA LEU A 208 25.02 4.34 9.83
C LEU A 208 26.20 4.67 8.92
N TYR A 209 26.50 5.96 8.73
CA TYR A 209 27.49 6.42 7.75
C TYR A 209 28.75 7.01 8.39
N VAL A 210 28.66 7.54 9.61
CA VAL A 210 29.79 8.11 10.35
C VAL A 210 30.25 7.15 11.44
N ASP A 211 29.44 6.92 12.49
CA ASP A 211 29.87 6.20 13.69
C ASP A 211 30.14 4.70 13.40
N ASN A 212 29.32 4.07 12.53
CA ASN A 212 29.49 2.70 12.04
C ASN A 212 29.83 2.63 10.54
N GLY A 213 30.31 3.74 9.97
CA GLY A 213 30.64 3.84 8.56
C GLY A 213 32.05 4.35 8.32
N THR A 214 32.25 5.01 7.17
CA THR A 214 33.55 5.57 6.77
C THR A 214 33.41 6.99 6.20
N ALA A 215 32.26 7.64 6.36
CA ALA A 215 31.97 8.91 5.71
C ALA A 215 32.81 10.06 6.28
N ASP A 216 33.17 10.00 7.56
CA ASP A 216 34.03 10.98 8.25
C ASP A 216 35.49 10.96 7.76
N ASN A 217 35.94 9.81 7.26
CA ASN A 217 37.29 9.60 6.75
C ASN A 217 37.37 9.63 5.22
N ALA A 218 36.24 9.87 4.55
CA ALA A 218 36.19 9.92 3.09
C ALA A 218 36.66 11.30 2.58
N THR A 219 37.56 11.30 1.59
CA THR A 219 37.86 12.51 0.83
C THR A 219 36.70 12.84 -0.10
N LEU A 220 36.01 13.95 0.16
CA LEU A 220 34.91 14.44 -0.67
C LEU A 220 35.41 15.46 -1.69
N GLY A 221 34.68 15.59 -2.80
CA GLY A 221 35.02 16.53 -3.88
C GLY A 221 36.00 15.95 -4.90
N VAL A 222 36.69 16.84 -5.62
CA VAL A 222 37.59 16.44 -6.72
C VAL A 222 39.00 16.17 -6.20
N THR A 223 39.56 15.02 -6.52
CA THR A 223 40.96 14.67 -6.27
C THR A 223 41.75 14.64 -7.58
N TYR A 224 42.91 15.28 -7.60
CA TYR A 224 43.86 15.26 -8.72
C TYR A 224 45.10 14.48 -8.29
N SER A 225 45.56 13.54 -9.12
CA SER A 225 46.79 12.78 -8.89
C SER A 225 47.66 12.79 -10.14
N GLY A 226 48.91 13.28 -10.03
CA GLY A 226 49.89 13.30 -11.12
C GLY A 226 50.27 14.69 -11.63
N GLY A 227 50.85 15.52 -10.77
CA GLY A 227 51.68 16.64 -11.23
C GLY A 227 52.98 16.16 -11.85
#